data_AF-A0A851TQI0-F1
#
_entry.id   AF-A0A851TQI0-F1
#
_cell.length_a   1.000
_cell.length_b   1.000
_cell.length_c   1.000
_cell.angle_alpha   90.00
_cell.angle_beta   90.00
_cell.angle_gamma   90.00
#
_symmetry.space_group_name_H-M   'P 1'
#
loop_
_entity.id
_entity.type
_entity.pdbx_description
1 polymer ?
#
loop_
_entity_poly.entity_id
_entity_poly.type
_entity_poly.pdbx_seq_one_letter_code
_entity_poly.pdbx_strand_id
1 'polypeptide(L)'
;VLRMSIEGLRGAGPPQQLAMSSRERTGTFAVRDGLNSSAMLVYDYSKLLISYRSWRHPACYVTRMDRDNIQGLDAVTAAFRRRQAERQESGAPAEPLGDRSLLGTTANVLCSTVPVYWA
;
A
#
# COMPACT_ATOMS: atom_id res chain seq x y z
N VAL A 1 -8.09 -11.97 -13.05
CA VAL A 1 -8.12 -10.91 -12.01
C VAL A 1 -9.58 -10.64 -11.70
N LEU A 2 -9.97 -10.70 -10.43
CA LEU A 2 -11.29 -10.30 -9.95
C LEU A 2 -11.26 -8.80 -9.64
N ARG A 3 -12.29 -8.05 -10.01
CA ARG A 3 -12.46 -6.63 -9.65
C ARG A 3 -13.81 -6.44 -9.01
N MET A 4 -13.85 -5.71 -7.90
CA MET A 4 -15.08 -5.43 -7.16
C MET A 4 -15.08 -3.98 -6.67
N SER A 5 -16.28 -3.44 -6.47
CA SER A 5 -16.49 -2.15 -5.82
C SER A 5 -17.45 -2.40 -4.66
N ILE A 6 -17.08 -1.98 -3.45
CA ILE A 6 -17.90 -2.13 -2.26
C ILE A 6 -18.48 -0.76 -1.93
N GLU A 7 -19.80 -0.65 -1.98
CA GLU A 7 -20.51 0.54 -1.56
C GLU A 7 -20.41 0.74 -0.05
N GLY A 8 -20.30 1.99 0.38
CA GLY A 8 -20.35 2.31 1.80
C GLY A 8 -21.70 1.93 2.43
N LEU A 9 -21.70 1.73 3.75
CA LEU A 9 -22.92 1.37 4.46
C LEU A 9 -24.00 2.42 4.20
N ARG A 10 -25.15 2.01 3.65
CA ARG A 10 -26.26 2.90 3.23
C ARG A 10 -25.87 3.95 2.18
N GLY A 11 -24.88 3.67 1.33
CA GLY A 11 -24.40 4.60 0.30
C GLY A 11 -23.57 5.76 0.86
N ALA A 12 -23.13 5.68 2.13
CA ALA A 12 -22.30 6.69 2.73
C ALA A 12 -20.83 6.57 2.27
N GLY A 13 -20.31 7.61 1.64
CA GLY A 13 -18.90 7.69 1.23
C GLY A 13 -18.62 7.09 -0.16
N PRO A 14 -17.42 7.30 -0.70
CA PRO A 14 -17.05 6.80 -2.01
C PRO A 14 -16.92 5.28 -2.00
N PRO A 15 -17.24 4.59 -3.10
CA PRO A 15 -17.07 3.15 -3.22
C PRO A 15 -15.62 2.73 -3.03
N GLN A 16 -15.40 1.65 -2.29
CA GLN A 16 -14.07 1.04 -2.12
C GLN A 16 -13.79 0.11 -3.31
N GLN A 17 -12.85 0.51 -4.17
CA GLN A 17 -12.41 -0.32 -5.28
C GLN A 17 -11.34 -1.31 -4.83
N LEU A 18 -11.49 -2.58 -5.24
CA LEU A 18 -10.50 -3.62 -5.03
C LEU A 18 -10.30 -4.48 -6.27
N ALA A 19 -9.09 -5.01 -6.43
CA ALA A 19 -8.81 -6.05 -7.40
C ALA A 19 -7.98 -7.17 -6.75
N MET A 20 -8.22 -8.40 -7.16
CA MET A 20 -7.51 -9.57 -6.66
C MET A 20 -6.98 -10.43 -7.80
N SER A 21 -5.74 -10.88 -7.67
CA SER A 21 -5.10 -11.82 -8.57
C SER A 21 -4.84 -13.12 -7.82
N SER A 22 -5.57 -14.19 -8.13
CA SER A 22 -5.30 -15.51 -7.57
C SER A 22 -3.94 -16.05 -8.03
N ARG A 23 -3.57 -15.79 -9.29
CA ARG A 23 -2.28 -16.19 -9.88
C ARG A 23 -1.09 -15.54 -9.17
N GLU A 24 -1.16 -14.23 -8.92
CA GLU A 24 -0.08 -13.51 -8.23
C GLU A 24 -0.23 -13.58 -6.70
N ARG A 25 -1.36 -14.09 -6.19
CA ARG A 25 -1.75 -14.06 -4.78
C ARG A 25 -1.65 -12.65 -4.21
N THR A 26 -2.25 -11.69 -4.93
CA THR A 26 -2.24 -10.27 -4.56
C THR A 26 -3.64 -9.69 -4.43
N GLY A 27 -3.80 -8.74 -3.51
CA GLY A 27 -4.97 -7.87 -3.39
C GLY A 27 -4.56 -6.41 -3.49
N THR A 28 -5.22 -5.63 -4.33
CA THR A 28 -4.95 -4.20 -4.52
C THR A 28 -6.14 -3.35 -4.11
N PHE A 29 -5.90 -2.28 -3.37
CA PHE A 29 -6.95 -1.43 -2.80
C PHE A 29 -6.61 0.04 -3.01
N ALA A 30 -7.55 0.82 -3.52
CA ALA A 30 -7.45 2.28 -3.55
C ALA A 30 -7.91 2.85 -2.21
N VAL A 31 -7.06 3.59 -1.50
CA VAL A 31 -7.38 4.18 -0.19
C VAL A 31 -7.24 5.69 -0.20
N ARG A 32 -7.84 6.34 0.80
CA ARG A 32 -7.64 7.77 1.04
C ARG A 32 -6.36 8.01 1.81
N ASP A 33 -5.52 8.91 1.29
CA ASP A 33 -4.26 9.33 1.90
C ASP A 33 -4.41 10.63 2.73
N GLY A 34 -5.65 11.13 2.87
CA GLY A 34 -5.95 12.42 3.48
C GLY A 34 -5.72 13.60 2.54
N LEU A 35 -6.11 14.81 2.95
CA LEU A 35 -5.97 16.06 2.18
C LEU A 35 -6.39 15.94 0.70
N ASN A 36 -7.50 15.24 0.44
CA ASN A 36 -8.04 14.97 -0.90
C ASN A 36 -7.09 14.18 -1.84
N SER A 37 -6.11 13.48 -1.29
CA SER A 37 -5.24 12.59 -2.04
C SER A 37 -5.62 11.12 -1.85
N SER A 38 -5.17 10.29 -2.79
CA SER A 38 -5.36 8.84 -2.80
C SER A 38 -4.02 8.12 -2.74
N ALA A 39 -4.11 6.87 -2.32
CA ALA A 39 -3.01 5.92 -2.37
C ALA A 39 -3.50 4.57 -2.85
N MET A 40 -2.54 3.72 -3.23
CA MET A 40 -2.78 2.33 -3.56
C MET A 40 -2.01 1.45 -2.57
N LEU A 41 -2.70 0.43 -2.08
CA LEU A 41 -2.13 -0.65 -1.29
C LEU A 41 -2.09 -1.92 -2.12
N VAL A 42 -0.98 -2.65 -2.04
CA VAL A 42 -0.83 -4.01 -2.56
C VAL A 42 -0.50 -4.93 -1.40
N TYR A 43 -1.41 -5.84 -1.09
CA TYR A 43 -1.14 -7.00 -0.25
C TYR A 43 -0.59 -8.10 -1.15
N ASP A 44 0.68 -8.46 -0.99
CA ASP A 44 1.29 -9.59 -1.68
C ASP A 44 1.41 -10.76 -0.69
N TYR A 45 0.43 -11.66 -0.76
CA TYR A 45 0.36 -12.83 0.10
C TYR A 45 1.37 -13.92 -0.30
N SER A 46 2.00 -13.82 -1.47
CA SER A 46 3.08 -14.73 -1.89
C SER A 46 4.42 -14.33 -1.30
N LYS A 47 4.67 -13.01 -1.20
CA LYS A 47 5.90 -12.43 -0.67
C LYS A 47 5.81 -12.04 0.81
N LEU A 48 4.61 -12.07 1.40
CA LEU A 48 4.33 -11.56 2.74
C LEU A 48 4.77 -10.10 2.89
N LEU A 49 4.37 -9.26 1.93
CA LEU A 49 4.67 -7.82 1.91
C LEU A 49 3.39 -7.02 1.68
N ILE A 50 3.35 -5.83 2.27
CA ILE A 50 2.34 -4.81 1.98
C ILE A 50 3.06 -3.60 1.40
N SER A 51 2.69 -3.17 0.20
CA SER A 51 3.26 -1.99 -0.46
C SER A 51 2.25 -0.85 -0.51
N TYR A 52 2.71 0.37 -0.25
CA TYR A 52 1.92 1.60 -0.22
C TYR A 52 2.53 2.66 -1.12
N ARG A 53 1.72 3.17 -2.05
CA ARG A 53 2.09 4.28 -2.92
C ARG A 53 1.07 5.40 -2.76
N SER A 54 1.52 6.51 -2.18
CA SER A 54 0.73 7.75 -2.17
C SER A 54 0.98 8.53 -3.45
N TRP A 55 -0.06 9.18 -3.98
CA TRP A 55 0.05 10.11 -5.11
C TRP A 55 0.58 11.49 -4.70
N ARG A 56 0.54 11.80 -3.40
CA ARG A 56 1.07 13.03 -2.83
C ARG A 56 2.58 12.98 -2.60
N HIS A 57 3.12 11.80 -2.32
CA HIS A 57 4.51 11.65 -1.89
C HIS A 57 5.37 10.93 -2.96
N PRO A 58 6.61 11.38 -3.21
CA PRO A 58 7.49 10.80 -4.23
C PRO A 58 8.23 9.53 -3.75
N ALA A 59 7.55 8.65 -3.02
CA ALA A 59 8.10 7.39 -2.53
C ALA A 59 7.06 6.25 -2.53
N CYS A 60 7.54 5.02 -2.58
CA CYS A 60 6.78 3.83 -2.25
C CYS A 60 7.29 3.29 -0.91
N TYR A 61 6.39 2.86 -0.04
CA TYR A 61 6.76 2.24 1.23
C TYR A 61 6.33 0.79 1.26
N VAL A 62 7.11 -0.04 1.93
CA VAL A 62 6.85 -1.47 2.04
C VAL A 62 7.00 -1.88 3.50
N THR A 63 6.11 -2.73 3.98
CA THR A 63 6.26 -3.37 5.29
C THR A 63 6.05 -4.88 5.16
N ARG A 64 6.55 -5.62 6.14
CA ARG A 64 6.36 -7.07 6.21
C ARG A 64 4.94 -7.37 6.66
N MET A 65 4.36 -8.40 6.06
CA MET A 65 3.07 -8.94 6.46
C MET A 65 3.28 -10.09 7.44
N ASP A 66 2.63 -10.01 8.60
CA ASP A 66 2.48 -11.16 9.48
C ASP A 66 1.37 -12.07 8.92
N ARG A 67 1.70 -13.34 8.67
CA ARG A 67 0.76 -14.32 8.10
C ARG A 67 -0.34 -14.70 9.10
N ASP A 68 -0.04 -14.65 10.40
CA ASP A 68 -0.97 -15.03 11.47
C ASP A 68 -1.78 -13.82 11.96
N ASN A 69 -1.35 -12.61 11.62
CA ASN A 69 -1.99 -11.35 12.00
C ASN A 69 -1.98 -10.32 10.86
N ILE A 70 -2.69 -10.64 9.77
CA ILE A 70 -2.78 -9.75 8.62
C ILE A 70 -3.58 -8.49 9.01
N GLN A 71 -2.90 -7.35 8.96
CA GLN A 71 -3.50 -6.06 9.31
C GLN A 71 -4.63 -5.68 8.33
N GLY A 72 -5.68 -5.06 8.88
CA GLY A 72 -6.77 -4.50 8.08
C GLY A 72 -6.38 -3.23 7.32
N LEU A 73 -7.19 -2.86 6.33
CA LEU A 73 -6.93 -1.74 5.42
C LEU A 73 -6.73 -0.40 6.16
N ASP A 74 -7.57 -0.10 7.16
CA ASP A 74 -7.48 1.14 7.92
C ASP A 74 -6.21 1.21 8.77
N ALA A 75 -5.86 0.10 9.44
CA ALA A 75 -4.68 0.01 10.29
C ALA A 75 -3.40 0.22 9.48
N VAL A 76 -3.27 -0.46 8.34
CA VAL A 76 -2.08 -0.33 7.51
C VAL A 76 -1.98 1.05 6.86
N THR A 77 -3.12 1.62 6.44
CA THR A 77 -3.16 2.97 5.86
C THR A 77 -2.74 4.01 6.88
N ALA A 78 -3.22 3.91 8.13
CA ALA A 78 -2.82 4.79 9.21
C ALA A 78 -1.32 4.66 9.53
N ALA A 79 -0.79 3.44 9.55
CA ALA A 79 0.64 3.19 9.80
C ALA A 79 1.54 3.83 8.73
N PHE A 80 1.23 3.65 7.44
CA PHE A 80 2.00 4.27 6.36
C PHE A 80 1.91 5.79 6.37
N ARG A 81 0.73 6.36 6.63
CA ARG A 81 0.54 7.82 6.73
C ARG A 81 1.36 8.41 7.87
N ARG A 82 1.35 7.77 9.04
CA ARG A 82 2.18 8.17 10.18
C ARG A 82 3.66 8.14 9.80
N ARG A 83 4.12 7.06 9.19
CA ARG A 83 5.51 6.92 8.76
C ARG A 83 5.97 8.00 7.77
N GLN A 84 5.06 8.40 6.87
CA GLN A 84 5.31 9.51 5.94
C GLN A 84 5.41 10.85 6.65
N ALA A 85 4.52 11.13 7.60
CA ALA A 85 4.57 12.35 8.40
C ALA A 85 5.87 12.42 9.23
N GLU A 86 6.22 11.34 9.93
CA GLU A 86 7.47 11.23 10.69
C GLU A 86 8.70 11.48 9.81
N ARG A 87 8.72 10.98 8.57
CA ARG A 87 9.83 11.24 7.63
C ARG A 87 9.88 12.70 7.19
N GLN A 88 8.73 13.29 6.92
CA GLN A 88 8.62 14.68 6.47
C GLN A 88 9.10 15.64 7.57
N GLU A 89 8.82 15.31 8.84
CA GLU A 89 9.19 16.11 10.01
C GLU A 89 10.63 15.88 10.48
N SER A 90 11.08 14.62 10.58
CA SER A 90 12.41 14.28 11.10
C SER A 90 13.55 14.53 10.10
N GLY A 91 13.25 14.55 8.79
CA GLY A 91 14.26 14.55 7.74
C GLY A 91 15.15 13.29 7.73
N ALA A 92 14.83 12.29 8.57
CA ALA A 92 15.66 11.10 8.72
C ALA A 92 15.64 10.25 7.44
N PRO A 93 16.79 9.69 7.04
CA PRO A 93 16.86 8.81 5.89
C PRO A 93 15.98 7.58 6.14
N ALA A 94 15.10 7.28 5.18
CA ALA A 94 14.34 6.04 5.19
C ALA A 94 15.24 4.91 4.67
N GLU A 95 15.15 3.73 5.28
CA GLU A 95 15.93 2.57 4.85
C GLU A 95 15.46 2.14 3.45
N PRO A 96 16.32 2.20 2.42
CA PRO A 96 15.94 1.75 1.10
C PRO A 96 15.73 0.23 1.11
N LEU A 97 14.76 -0.25 0.33
CA LEU A 97 14.50 -1.69 0.21
C LEU A 97 15.73 -2.48 -0.31
N GLY A 98 16.66 -1.79 -0.98
CA GLY A 98 17.94 -2.34 -1.44
C GLY A 98 17.80 -3.29 -2.62
N ASP A 99 17.05 -4.38 -2.45
CA ASP A 99 16.75 -5.39 -3.46
C ASP A 99 15.27 -5.39 -3.86
N ARG A 100 14.99 -4.91 -5.08
CA ARG A 100 13.63 -4.88 -5.65
C ARG A 100 13.12 -6.25 -6.08
N SER A 101 13.97 -7.29 -6.13
CA SER A 101 13.55 -8.67 -6.42
C SER A 101 12.61 -9.25 -5.35
N LEU A 102 12.61 -8.64 -4.15
CA LEU A 102 11.69 -8.96 -3.07
C LEU A 102 10.23 -8.60 -3.41
N LEU A 103 10.01 -7.62 -4.28
CA LEU A 103 8.67 -7.19 -4.68
C LEU A 103 8.09 -8.16 -5.71
N GLY A 104 6.81 -8.53 -5.52
CA GLY A 104 6.04 -9.15 -6.59
C GLY A 104 5.80 -8.20 -7.76
N THR A 105 5.36 -8.74 -8.89
CA THR A 105 5.11 -7.97 -10.13
C THR A 105 4.20 -6.78 -9.90
N THR A 106 3.07 -6.97 -9.20
CA THR A 106 2.10 -5.89 -8.94
C THR A 106 2.72 -4.73 -8.16
N ALA A 107 3.51 -5.02 -7.12
CA ALA A 107 4.19 -4.02 -6.32
C ALA A 107 5.33 -3.33 -7.10
N ASN A 108 6.06 -4.09 -7.92
CA ASN A 108 7.08 -3.54 -8.82
C ASN A 108 6.49 -2.54 -9.81
N VAL A 109 5.35 -2.86 -10.43
CA VAL A 109 4.63 -1.95 -11.32
C VAL A 109 4.18 -0.70 -10.55
N LEU A 110 3.57 -0.88 -9.37
CA LEU A 110 3.07 0.23 -8.54
C LEU A 110 4.18 1.21 -8.15
N CYS A 111 5.35 0.70 -7.79
CA CYS A 111 6.46 1.50 -7.28
C CYS A 111 7.48 1.89 -8.38
N SER A 112 7.24 1.57 -9.65
CA SER A 112 8.26 1.61 -10.72
C SER A 112 8.96 2.95 -10.91
N THR A 113 8.26 4.06 -10.72
CA THR A 113 8.76 5.43 -10.99
C THR A 113 9.30 6.17 -9.76
N VAL A 114 9.41 5.49 -8.62
CA VAL A 114 9.84 6.11 -7.36
C VAL A 114 10.78 5.23 -6.54
N PRO A 115 11.57 5.84 -5.64
CA PRO A 115 12.33 5.08 -4.66
C PRO A 115 11.40 4.29 -3.73
N VAL A 116 11.88 3.12 -3.30
CA VAL A 116 11.16 2.20 -2.42
C VAL A 116 11.91 2.09 -1.10
N TYR A 117 11.17 2.28 0.00
CA TYR A 117 11.71 2.25 1.35
C TYR A 117 10.95 1.27 2.23
N TRP A 118 11.60 0.77 3.25
CA TRP A 118 10.92 0.15 4.38
C TRP A 118 10.15 1.21 5.16
N ALA A 119 8.92 0.87 5.57
CA ALA A 119 8.13 1.65 6.51
C ALA A 119 8.55 1.38 7.95
#